data_AF-A0A954F277-F1
#
_entry.id   AF-A0A954F277-F1
#
_cell.length_a   1.000
_cell.length_b   1.000
_cell.length_c   1.000
_cell.angle_alpha   90.00
_cell.angle_beta   90.00
_cell.angle_gamma   90.00
#
_symmetry.space_group_name_H-M   'P 1'
#
loop_
_entity.id
_entity.type
_entity.pdbx_description
1 polymer ?
#
loop_
_entity_poly.entity_id
_entity_poly.type
_entity_poly.pdbx_seq_one_letter_code
_entity_poly.pdbx_strand_id
1 'polypeptide(L)'
;MSRDDAICFDLSEWSQITITGDERREFLHNFCTNDIKRLQPGQGCEAFVPDIRGRILGHVLVFATDSSLRLVAVPGSADAIAPHLRKYLLGNDAEVQVESPNMG
;
A
#
# COMPACT_ATOMS: atom_id res chain seq x y z
N MET A 1 5.20 29.78 18.93
CA MET A 1 4.73 28.39 19.17
C MET A 1 5.93 27.54 19.52
N SER A 2 6.01 27.11 20.78
CA SER A 2 6.99 26.13 21.26
C SER A 2 6.76 24.78 20.56
N ARG A 3 7.84 24.06 20.27
CA ARG A 3 7.91 22.85 19.44
C ARG A 3 7.64 21.55 20.22
N ASP A 4 7.02 21.64 21.39
CA ASP A 4 6.88 20.53 22.36
C ASP A 4 5.44 20.01 22.52
N ASP A 5 4.48 20.53 21.75
CA ASP A 5 3.10 20.05 21.76
C ASP A 5 2.90 18.93 20.74
N ALA A 6 2.33 17.80 21.18
CA ALA A 6 1.90 16.71 20.31
C ALA A 6 0.44 16.92 19.88
N ILE A 7 0.15 16.77 18.58
CA ILE A 7 -1.20 16.83 18.02
C ILE A 7 -1.56 15.43 17.51
N CYS A 8 -2.74 14.95 17.87
CA CYS A 8 -3.30 13.70 17.38
C CYS A 8 -4.25 13.98 16.22
N PHE A 9 -4.18 13.18 15.16
CA PHE A 9 -5.11 13.22 14.03
C PHE A 9 -5.83 11.87 13.96
N ASP A 10 -7.14 11.92 13.74
CA ASP A 10 -7.93 10.73 13.46
C ASP A 10 -7.71 10.32 11.99
N LEU A 11 -7.18 9.12 11.80
CA LEU A 11 -6.95 8.51 10.49
C LEU A 11 -7.80 7.25 10.29
N SER A 12 -8.85 7.06 11.08
CA SER A 12 -9.71 5.87 11.03
C SER A 12 -10.38 5.61 9.67
N GLU A 13 -10.54 6.64 8.84
CA GLU A 13 -11.07 6.51 7.48
C GLU A 13 -10.04 5.99 6.46
N TRP A 14 -8.76 5.92 6.84
CA TRP A 14 -7.71 5.35 6.01
C TRP A 14 -7.80 3.82 6.03
N SER A 15 -7.39 3.21 4.93
CA SER A 15 -7.51 1.76 4.75
C SER A 15 -6.14 1.11 4.62
N GLN A 16 -6.01 -0.12 5.11
CA GLN A 16 -4.83 -0.95 4.85
C GLN A 16 -5.11 -1.96 3.74
N ILE A 17 -4.21 -2.04 2.77
CA ILE A 17 -4.13 -3.17 1.84
C ILE A 17 -2.87 -3.96 2.18
N THR A 18 -3.02 -5.24 2.46
CA THR A 18 -1.90 -6.15 2.75
C THR A 18 -1.64 -7.04 1.54
N ILE A 19 -0.37 -7.10 1.13
CA ILE A 19 0.12 -7.97 0.06
C ILE A 19 1.09 -9.01 0.65
N THR A 20 0.76 -10.28 0.49
CA THR A 20 1.55 -11.45 0.93
C THR A 20 1.97 -12.29 -0.28
N GLY A 21 2.72 -13.37 -0.05
CA GLY A 21 3.27 -14.26 -1.10
C GLY A 21 4.75 -13.97 -1.41
N ASP A 22 5.46 -14.93 -1.99
CA ASP A 22 6.91 -14.82 -2.22
C ASP A 22 7.24 -13.76 -3.28
N GLU A 23 6.32 -13.50 -4.21
CA GLU A 23 6.48 -12.52 -5.29
C GLU A 23 5.91 -11.12 -4.96
N ARG A 24 5.39 -10.90 -3.74
CA ARG A 24 4.75 -9.63 -3.31
C ARG A 24 5.51 -8.35 -3.69
N ARG A 25 6.85 -8.40 -3.64
CA ARG A 25 7.74 -7.26 -3.92
C ARG A 25 7.83 -6.95 -5.42
N GLU A 26 8.08 -7.99 -6.22
CA GLU A 26 8.12 -7.86 -7.68
C GLU A 26 6.73 -7.45 -8.19
N PHE A 27 5.69 -8.08 -7.66
CA PHE A 27 4.30 -7.75 -7.96
C PHE A 27 4.03 -6.26 -7.73
N LEU A 28 4.15 -5.74 -6.51
CA LEU A 28 3.83 -4.32 -6.26
C LEU A 28 4.75 -3.35 -7.01
N HIS A 29 6.04 -3.70 -7.18
CA HIS A 29 6.98 -2.89 -7.95
C HIS A 29 6.48 -2.61 -9.38
N ASN A 30 5.86 -3.60 -10.02
CA ASN A 30 5.34 -3.48 -11.38
C ASN A 30 4.05 -2.64 -11.48
N PHE A 31 3.40 -2.34 -10.35
CA PHE A 31 2.13 -1.62 -10.29
C PHE A 31 2.21 -0.30 -9.51
N CYS A 32 3.40 0.21 -9.20
CA CYS A 32 3.54 1.49 -8.54
C CYS A 32 4.75 2.29 -9.03
N THR A 33 4.84 3.54 -8.60
CA THR A 33 5.86 4.49 -9.08
C THR A 33 7.21 4.42 -8.35
N ASN A 34 7.38 3.53 -7.36
CA ASN A 34 8.57 3.53 -6.51
C ASN A 34 9.29 2.15 -6.48
N ASP A 35 10.54 2.15 -6.02
CA ASP A 35 11.39 0.95 -5.99
C ASP A 35 11.12 0.08 -4.76
N ILE A 36 10.05 -0.71 -4.84
CA ILE A 36 9.63 -1.64 -3.77
C ILE A 36 10.64 -2.76 -3.51
N LYS A 37 11.43 -3.15 -4.51
CA LYS A 37 12.39 -4.26 -4.36
C LYS A 37 13.54 -3.92 -3.44
N ARG A 38 13.86 -2.63 -3.30
CA ARG A 38 14.93 -2.15 -2.41
C ARG A 38 14.49 -1.98 -0.95
N LEU A 39 13.20 -2.00 -0.65
CA LEU A 39 12.72 -1.84 0.72
C LEU A 39 13.15 -3.02 1.59
N GLN A 40 13.82 -2.79 2.69
CA GLN A 40 14.07 -3.81 3.71
C GLN A 40 12.89 -3.87 4.70
N PRO A 41 12.68 -4.99 5.41
CA PRO A 41 11.74 -5.02 6.52
C PRO A 41 11.96 -3.85 7.49
N GLY A 42 10.87 -3.20 7.91
CA GLY A 42 10.90 -2.00 8.75
C GLY A 42 11.08 -0.68 7.97
N GLN A 43 11.31 -0.73 6.65
CA GLN A 43 11.36 0.46 5.80
C GLN A 43 10.01 0.72 5.12
N GLY A 44 9.83 1.96 4.69
CA GLY A 44 8.69 2.34 3.89
C GLY A 44 9.01 3.45 2.89
N CYS A 45 8.09 3.66 1.97
CA CYS A 45 8.15 4.75 1.00
C CYS A 45 6.74 5.19 0.58
N GLU A 46 6.64 6.39 0.03
CA GLU A 46 5.44 6.83 -0.68
C GLU A 46 5.42 6.29 -2.10
N ALA A 47 4.24 5.91 -2.60
CA ALA A 47 4.07 5.51 -3.98
C ALA A 47 2.69 5.90 -4.51
N PHE A 48 2.60 6.11 -5.82
CA PHE A 48 1.33 6.14 -6.51
C PHE A 48 1.07 4.81 -7.21
N VAL A 49 -0.19 4.39 -7.25
CA VAL A 49 -0.65 3.24 -8.03
C VAL A 49 -1.38 3.77 -9.27
N PRO A 50 -0.80 3.68 -10.48
CA PRO A 50 -1.49 4.07 -11.70
C PRO A 50 -2.32 2.92 -12.29
N ASP A 51 -3.24 3.24 -13.20
CA ASP A 51 -3.84 2.30 -14.13
C ASP A 51 -2.90 2.04 -15.35
N ILE A 52 -3.32 1.14 -16.24
CA ILE A 52 -2.56 0.82 -17.48
C ILE A 52 -2.40 2.00 -18.45
N ARG A 53 -3.10 3.11 -18.23
CA ARG A 53 -3.00 4.34 -19.02
C ARG A 53 -2.19 5.42 -18.30
N GLY A 54 -1.60 5.10 -17.14
CA GLY A 54 -0.83 6.03 -16.33
C GLY A 54 -1.67 6.97 -15.45
N ARG A 55 -3.00 6.76 -15.34
CA ARG A 55 -3.84 7.58 -14.47
C ARG A 55 -3.73 7.11 -13.03
N ILE A 56 -3.56 8.04 -12.10
CA ILE A 56 -3.40 7.70 -10.69
C ILE A 56 -4.72 7.19 -10.11
N LEU A 57 -4.70 5.95 -9.60
CA LEU A 57 -5.81 5.33 -8.84
C LEU A 57 -5.77 5.74 -7.37
N GLY A 58 -4.57 5.94 -6.82
CA GLY A 58 -4.40 6.46 -5.47
C GLY A 58 -2.94 6.61 -5.06
N HIS A 59 -2.76 7.31 -3.94
CA HIS A 59 -1.49 7.44 -3.22
C HIS A 59 -1.49 6.52 -2.01
N VAL A 60 -0.35 5.90 -1.74
CA VAL A 60 -0.16 4.96 -0.64
C VAL A 60 1.18 5.19 0.07
N LEU A 61 1.18 4.94 1.38
CA LEU A 61 2.41 4.66 2.13
C LEU A 61 2.63 3.16 2.13
N VAL A 62 3.75 2.71 1.58
CA VAL A 62 4.14 1.30 1.57
C VAL A 62 5.07 1.04 2.74
N PHE A 63 4.79 0.02 3.52
CA PHE A 63 5.64 -0.47 4.59
C PHE A 63 5.98 -1.94 4.36
N ALA A 64 7.27 -2.25 4.33
CA ALA A 64 7.74 -3.63 4.18
C ALA A 64 7.89 -4.30 5.54
N THR A 65 7.38 -5.52 5.64
CA THR A 65 7.64 -6.44 6.75
C THR A 65 8.42 -7.65 6.22
N ASP A 66 8.78 -8.59 7.10
CA ASP A 66 9.45 -9.82 6.71
C ASP A 66 8.59 -10.68 5.77
N SER A 67 7.26 -10.66 5.93
CA SER A 67 6.33 -11.56 5.22
C SER A 67 5.27 -10.84 4.38
N SER A 68 5.19 -9.50 4.43
CA SER A 68 4.16 -8.74 3.73
C SER A 68 4.61 -7.34 3.31
N LEU A 69 3.84 -6.73 2.42
CA LEU A 69 3.81 -5.29 2.18
C LEU A 69 2.47 -4.76 2.69
N ARG A 70 2.49 -3.69 3.49
CA ARG A 70 1.29 -3.00 3.94
C ARG A 70 1.20 -1.65 3.26
N LEU A 71 0.09 -1.40 2.58
CA LEU A 71 -0.19 -0.15 1.88
C LEU A 71 -1.25 0.58 2.68
N VAL A 72 -0.87 1.72 3.25
CA VAL A 72 -1.79 2.63 3.92
C VAL A 72 -2.31 3.60 2.87
N ALA A 73 -3.59 3.45 2.52
CA ALA A 73 -4.25 4.21 1.47
C ALA A 73 -5.13 5.31 2.06
N VAL A 74 -5.15 6.47 1.40
CA VAL A 74 -6.06 7.56 1.74
C VAL A 74 -7.53 7.13 1.61
N PRO A 75 -8.47 7.79 2.31
CA PRO A 75 -9.88 7.38 2.32
C PRO A 75 -10.45 7.18 0.91
N GLY A 76 -11.16 6.06 0.72
CA GLY A 76 -11.79 5.66 -0.55
C GLY A 76 -10.85 5.17 -1.66
N SER A 77 -9.52 5.31 -1.53
CA SER A 77 -8.60 4.84 -2.59
C SER A 77 -8.46 3.32 -2.65
N ALA A 78 -8.70 2.61 -1.54
CA ALA A 78 -8.59 1.16 -1.50
C ALA A 78 -9.60 0.46 -2.43
N ASP A 79 -10.77 1.07 -2.64
CA ASP A 79 -11.82 0.56 -3.53
C ASP A 79 -11.41 0.55 -5.00
N ALA A 80 -10.47 1.43 -5.38
CA ALA A 80 -9.89 1.44 -6.72
C ALA A 80 -8.64 0.56 -6.80
N ILE A 81 -7.74 0.67 -5.81
CA ILE A 81 -6.44 0.00 -5.83
C ILE A 81 -6.59 -1.52 -5.71
N ALA A 82 -7.35 -2.02 -4.73
CA ALA A 82 -7.37 -3.46 -4.45
C ALA A 82 -7.99 -4.28 -5.61
N PRO A 83 -9.13 -3.89 -6.22
CA PRO A 83 -9.64 -4.57 -7.40
C PRO A 83 -8.68 -4.48 -8.60
N HIS A 84 -8.01 -3.34 -8.77
CA HIS A 84 -7.01 -3.18 -9.82
C HIS A 84 -5.87 -4.18 -9.68
N LEU A 85 -5.24 -4.25 -8.50
CA LEU A 85 -4.15 -5.20 -8.24
C LEU A 85 -4.62 -6.66 -8.36
N ARG A 86 -5.78 -7.00 -7.80
CA ARG A 86 -6.34 -8.37 -7.88
C ARG A 86 -6.53 -8.88 -9.30
N LYS A 87 -6.84 -7.99 -10.26
CA LYS A 87 -6.97 -8.34 -11.68
C LYS A 87 -5.68 -8.95 -12.26
N TYR A 88 -4.52 -8.59 -11.72
CA TYR A 88 -3.22 -9.00 -12.22
C TYR A 88 -2.53 -10.08 -11.37
N LEU A 89 -3.23 -10.66 -10.38
CA LEU A 89 -2.68 -11.73 -9.54
C LEU A 89 -2.47 -13.06 -10.28
N LEU A 90 -3.15 -13.27 -11.41
CA LEU A 90 -3.09 -14.56 -12.12
C LEU A 90 -1.64 -14.91 -12.49
N GLY A 91 -1.16 -16.04 -11.94
CA GLY A 91 0.17 -16.58 -12.20
C GLY A 91 1.29 -15.99 -11.35
N ASN A 92 1.00 -15.08 -10.42
CA ASN A 92 1.95 -14.60 -9.41
C ASN A 92 1.67 -15.26 -8.06
N ASP A 93 2.71 -15.61 -7.30
CA ASP A 93 2.61 -15.93 -5.88
C ASP A 93 2.49 -14.65 -5.06
N ALA A 94 1.31 -14.04 -5.15
CA ALA A 94 0.91 -12.89 -4.36
C ALA A 94 -0.58 -12.95 -4.00
N GLU A 95 -0.94 -12.42 -2.84
CA GLU A 95 -2.34 -12.23 -2.43
C GLU A 95 -2.57 -10.79 -2.01
N VAL A 96 -3.78 -10.26 -2.26
CA VAL A 96 -4.16 -8.87 -1.92
C VAL A 96 -5.40 -8.89 -1.05
N GLN A 97 -5.27 -8.42 0.19
CA GLN A 97 -6.34 -8.34 1.18
C GLN A 97 -6.55 -6.90 1.62
N VAL A 98 -7.80 -6.47 1.76
CA VAL A 98 -8.14 -5.18 2.37
C VAL A 98 -8.51 -5.47 3.80
N GLU A 99 -7.82 -4.86 4.75
CA GLU A 99 -8.16 -4.99 6.16
C GLU A 99 -9.24 -3.96 6.51
N SER A 100 -10.19 -4.37 7.36
CA SER A 100 -11.18 -3.44 7.90
C SER A 100 -10.47 -2.30 8.64
N PRO A 101 -11.00 -1.07 8.61
CA PRO A 101 -10.45 0.06 9.36
C PRO A 101 -10.56 -0.20 10.87
N ASN A 102 -9.59 -0.94 11.40
CA ASN A 102 -9.31 -1.13 12.80
C ASN A 102 -7.85 -0.73 13.04
N MET A 103 -7.45 0.42 12.49
CA MET A 103 -6.30 1.14 13.01
C MET A 103 -6.85 1.93 14.19
N GLY A 104 -6.55 1.43 15.40
CA GLY A 104 -7.12 1.93 16.65
C GLY A 104 -6.78 3.38 16.98
#